data_AF-A0A143ZUG3-F1
#
_entry.id   AF-A0A143ZUG3-F1
#
_cell.length_a   1.000
_cell.length_b   1.000
_cell.length_c   1.000
_cell.angle_alpha   90.00
_cell.angle_beta   90.00
_cell.angle_gamma   90.00
#
_symmetry.space_group_name_H-M   'P 1'
#
loop_
_entity.id
_entity.type
_entity.pdbx_description
1 polymer ?
#
loop_
_entity_poly.entity_id
_entity_poly.type
_entity_poly.pdbx_seq_one_letter_code
_entity_poly.pdbx_strand_id
1 'polypeptide(L)'
;MGNINVKTSVLVATASLAATLCILMGASMIGSSTQASPSSSAVTGGWVMRDYQGKIAVFQDGNDDPTQVLDIYVNSLPEHDQDLLESGIRIDDQKELQQLIEDYTG
;
A
#
# COMPACT_ATOMS: atom_id res chain seq x y z
N MET A 1 -7.49 -40.17 -38.00
CA MET A 1 -7.88 -39.14 -37.02
C MET A 1 -7.48 -39.67 -35.66
N GLY A 2 -6.41 -39.27 -34.99
CA GLY A 2 -5.82 -37.95 -34.84
C GLY A 2 -5.38 -37.90 -33.38
N ASN A 3 -4.27 -38.57 -33.08
CA ASN A 3 -3.78 -38.82 -31.73
C ASN A 3 -2.87 -37.65 -31.36
N ILE A 4 -3.22 -36.87 -30.33
CA ILE A 4 -2.32 -35.87 -29.74
C ILE A 4 -2.38 -35.96 -28.22
N ASN A 5 -1.57 -36.88 -27.69
CA ASN A 5 -1.08 -36.84 -26.30
C ASN A 5 0.44 -36.83 -26.39
N VAL A 6 1.08 -35.66 -26.39
CA VAL A 6 2.48 -35.45 -25.93
C VAL A 6 2.88 -33.99 -26.10
N LYS A 7 3.43 -33.40 -25.02
CA LYS A 7 4.33 -32.22 -24.94
C LYS A 7 3.75 -30.94 -24.33
N THR A 8 3.76 -30.87 -23.00
CA THR A 8 4.03 -29.61 -22.29
C THR A 8 4.78 -29.86 -20.97
N SER A 9 5.87 -30.62 -21.05
CA SER A 9 6.90 -30.64 -19.99
C SER A 9 7.80 -29.43 -20.19
N VAL A 10 7.50 -28.30 -19.52
CA VAL A 10 8.40 -27.15 -19.49
C VAL A 10 9.47 -27.38 -18.44
N LEU A 11 10.52 -28.06 -18.91
CA LEU A 11 11.95 -27.87 -18.63
C LEU A 11 12.32 -27.00 -17.42
N VAL A 12 12.60 -27.64 -16.28
CA VAL A 12 13.50 -27.10 -15.25
C VAL A 12 14.92 -27.26 -15.77
N ALA A 13 15.53 -26.17 -16.25
CA ALA A 13 16.92 -26.15 -16.68
C ALA A 13 17.79 -25.57 -15.55
N THR A 14 18.34 -26.44 -14.71
CA THR A 14 19.46 -26.13 -13.84
C THR A 14 20.76 -26.24 -14.64
N ALA A 15 21.46 -25.13 -14.85
CA ALA A 15 22.83 -25.14 -15.34
C ALA A 15 23.66 -24.11 -14.58
N SER A 16 24.34 -24.57 -13.52
CA SER A 16 25.39 -23.86 -12.81
C SER A 16 26.66 -23.88 -13.66
N LEU A 17 27.24 -22.72 -14.01
CA LEU A 17 28.68 -22.60 -14.24
C LEU A 17 29.15 -21.13 -14.18
N ALA A 18 29.93 -20.85 -13.12
CA ALA A 18 31.10 -19.97 -13.11
C ALA A 18 31.01 -18.55 -13.68
N ALA A 19 30.85 -17.56 -12.79
CA ALA A 19 31.55 -16.27 -12.89
C ALA A 19 31.55 -15.55 -11.52
N THR A 20 32.34 -16.06 -10.58
CA THR A 20 32.89 -15.23 -9.51
C THR A 20 33.96 -14.35 -10.17
N LEU A 21 33.77 -13.03 -10.25
CA LEU A 21 34.79 -11.96 -10.04
C LEU A 21 34.31 -10.60 -10.60
N CYS A 22 34.53 -9.54 -9.81
CA CYS A 22 34.30 -8.10 -10.08
C CYS A 22 32.82 -7.70 -10.18
N ILE A 23 32.26 -6.90 -9.27
CA ILE A 23 32.59 -5.48 -9.12
C ILE A 23 32.49 -5.08 -7.63
N LEU A 24 33.65 -5.08 -6.97
CA LEU A 24 33.94 -4.09 -5.94
C LEU A 24 34.37 -2.82 -6.68
N MET A 25 33.54 -1.78 -6.65
CA MET A 25 33.92 -0.35 -6.72
C MET A 25 32.66 0.49 -6.99
N GLY A 26 32.33 1.39 -6.06
CA GLY A 26 31.31 2.40 -6.30
C GLY A 26 30.71 2.98 -5.03
N ALA A 27 31.54 3.54 -4.14
CA ALA A 27 31.04 4.53 -3.20
C ALA A 27 30.46 5.69 -4.02
N SER A 28 29.15 5.93 -3.90
CA SER A 28 28.52 7.16 -4.36
C SER A 28 27.46 7.52 -3.34
N MET A 29 27.88 8.42 -2.46
CA MET A 29 27.02 9.23 -1.63
C MET A 29 25.95 9.86 -2.53
N ILE A 30 24.69 9.49 -2.32
CA ILE A 30 23.50 10.31 -2.54
C ILE A 30 22.39 9.59 -1.75
N GLY A 31 22.44 9.76 -0.43
CA GLY A 31 21.24 9.66 0.37
C GLY A 31 20.43 10.90 0.07
N SER A 32 19.64 10.85 -1.00
CA SER A 32 18.60 11.84 -1.27
C SER A 32 17.63 11.79 -0.11
N SER A 33 17.84 12.62 0.90
CA SER A 33 16.75 13.08 1.76
C SER A 33 15.90 14.03 0.92
N THR A 34 15.28 13.51 -0.14
CA THR A 34 14.12 14.17 -0.73
C THR A 34 13.04 14.03 0.33
N GLN A 35 13.00 15.04 1.17
CA GLN A 35 11.88 15.39 2.02
C GLN A 35 10.63 15.26 1.15
N ALA A 36 9.92 14.15 1.33
CA ALA A 36 8.62 13.95 0.73
C ALA A 36 7.68 14.90 1.45
N SER A 37 7.65 16.15 0.99
CA SER A 37 6.54 17.06 1.25
C SER A 37 5.28 16.30 0.88
N PRO A 38 4.27 16.21 1.76
CA PRO A 38 3.03 15.55 1.41
C PRO A 38 2.46 16.33 0.24
N SER A 39 2.46 15.69 -0.93
CA SER A 39 1.67 16.16 -2.07
C SER A 39 0.22 16.01 -1.64
N SER A 40 -0.29 17.06 -1.00
CA SER A 40 -1.71 17.35 -0.90
C SER A 40 -2.22 17.62 -2.31
N SER A 41 -2.29 16.54 -3.10
CA SER A 41 -3.16 16.48 -4.24
C SER A 41 -4.56 16.67 -3.68
N ALA A 42 -5.11 17.88 -3.83
CA ALA A 42 -6.47 18.18 -3.41
C ALA A 42 -7.42 17.35 -4.28
N VAL A 43 -7.66 16.12 -3.84
CA VAL A 43 -8.66 15.24 -4.40
C VAL A 43 -9.99 15.92 -4.13
N THR A 44 -10.58 16.51 -5.17
CA THR A 44 -11.84 17.27 -5.08
C THR A 44 -13.04 16.30 -5.07
N GLY A 45 -12.96 15.27 -4.24
CA GLY A 45 -13.99 14.25 -4.08
C GLY A 45 -13.95 13.72 -2.66
N GLY A 46 -15.11 13.34 -2.12
CA GLY A 46 -15.21 12.83 -0.76
C GLY A 46 -14.30 11.62 -0.53
N TRP A 47 -13.94 11.43 0.73
CA TRP A 47 -13.06 10.39 1.22
C TRP A 47 -13.82 9.49 2.18
N VAL A 48 -13.41 8.23 2.25
CA VAL A 48 -14.00 7.26 3.17
C VAL A 48 -12.89 6.62 3.96
N MET A 49 -12.93 6.74 5.29
CA MET A 49 -11.99 6.08 6.19
C MET A 49 -12.65 4.86 6.82
N ARG A 50 -12.05 3.68 6.65
CA ARG A 50 -12.61 2.42 7.14
C ARG A 50 -11.53 1.38 7.41
N ASP A 51 -11.94 0.25 7.97
CA ASP A 51 -11.08 -0.92 8.11
C ASP A 51 -10.62 -1.44 6.73
N TYR A 52 -9.35 -1.80 6.66
CA TYR A 52 -8.77 -2.53 5.56
C TYR A 52 -7.65 -3.45 6.06
N GLN A 53 -7.87 -4.77 5.95
CA GLN A 53 -6.94 -5.79 6.42
C GLN A 53 -6.56 -5.62 7.91
N GLY A 54 -7.52 -5.18 8.73
CA GLY A 54 -7.32 -4.93 10.15
C GLY A 54 -6.56 -3.64 10.47
N LYS A 55 -6.27 -2.81 9.47
CA LYS A 55 -5.66 -1.49 9.61
C LYS A 55 -6.59 -0.39 9.15
N ILE A 56 -6.35 0.84 9.58
CA ILE A 56 -7.10 1.99 9.09
C ILE A 56 -6.66 2.30 7.66
N ALA A 57 -7.60 2.49 6.74
CA ALA A 57 -7.30 2.95 5.40
C ALA A 57 -8.27 4.04 4.92
N VAL A 58 -7.75 4.90 4.07
CA VAL A 58 -8.45 5.99 3.40
C VAL A 58 -8.70 5.58 1.96
N PHE A 59 -9.96 5.68 1.56
CA PHE A 59 -10.45 5.43 0.22
C PHE A 59 -10.92 6.73 -0.39
N GLN A 60 -10.73 6.88 -1.69
CA GLN A 60 -11.42 7.92 -2.44
C GLN A 60 -12.85 7.45 -2.75
N ASP A 61 -13.84 8.34 -2.63
CA ASP A 61 -15.23 7.99 -2.94
C ASP A 61 -15.35 7.45 -4.37
N GLY A 62 -16.00 6.29 -4.50
CA GLY A 62 -16.10 5.54 -5.75
C GLY A 62 -14.89 4.69 -6.13
N ASN A 63 -13.85 4.62 -5.29
CA ASN A 63 -12.71 3.71 -5.46
C ASN A 63 -12.73 2.58 -4.42
N ASP A 64 -12.51 1.35 -4.88
CA ASP A 64 -12.41 0.16 -4.02
C ASP A 64 -11.01 -0.03 -3.44
N ASP A 65 -9.98 0.53 -4.09
CA ASP A 65 -8.60 0.47 -3.63
C ASP A 65 -8.28 1.64 -2.67
N PRO A 66 -7.57 1.38 -1.56
CA PRO A 66 -7.20 2.42 -0.62
C PRO A 66 -6.16 3.36 -1.25
N THR A 67 -6.40 4.66 -1.15
CA THR A 67 -5.44 5.70 -1.51
C THR A 67 -4.30 5.75 -0.50
N GLN A 68 -4.60 5.48 0.77
CA GLN A 68 -3.62 5.48 1.85
C GLN A 68 -4.00 4.43 2.89
N VAL A 69 -3.02 3.67 3.38
CA VAL A 69 -3.20 2.74 4.49
C VAL A 69 -2.32 3.21 5.64
N LEU A 70 -2.92 3.43 6.81
CA LEU A 70 -2.19 3.79 8.01
C LEU A 70 -1.68 2.52 8.69
N ASP A 71 -0.50 2.59 9.30
CA ASP A 71 0.09 1.46 10.04
C ASP A 71 -0.46 1.35 11.46
N ILE A 72 -1.78 1.48 11.60
CA ILE A 72 -2.50 1.44 12.87
C ILE A 72 -3.55 0.35 12.79
N TYR A 73 -3.55 -0.55 13.77
CA TYR A 73 -4.52 -1.63 13.82
C TYR A 73 -5.84 -1.14 14.38
N VAL A 74 -6.95 -1.44 13.70
CA VAL A 74 -8.29 -1.04 14.14
C VAL A 74 -8.59 -1.63 15.52
N ASN A 75 -8.20 -2.88 15.76
CA ASN A 75 -8.37 -3.55 17.06
C ASN A 75 -7.62 -2.91 18.24
N SER A 76 -6.68 -2.00 17.97
CA SER A 76 -5.91 -1.30 18.99
C SER A 76 -6.58 0.00 19.43
N LEU A 77 -7.61 0.44 18.71
CA LEU A 77 -8.40 1.63 18.99
C LEU A 77 -9.52 1.33 20.01
N PRO A 78 -10.13 2.36 20.63
CA PRO A 78 -11.34 2.20 21.43
C PRO A 78 -12.50 1.58 20.62
N GLU A 79 -13.39 0.81 21.26
CA GLU A 79 -14.53 0.16 20.58
C GLU A 79 -15.36 1.14 19.74
N HIS A 80 -15.59 2.34 20.25
CA HIS A 80 -16.32 3.38 19.53
C HIS A 80 -15.68 3.74 18.16
N ASP A 81 -14.36 3.84 18.10
CA ASP A 81 -13.64 4.12 16.84
C ASP A 81 -13.66 2.92 15.90
N GLN A 82 -13.65 1.70 16.44
CA GLN A 82 -13.78 0.48 15.65
C GLN A 82 -15.14 0.44 14.94
N ASP A 83 -16.24 0.69 15.67
CA ASP A 83 -17.60 0.75 15.10
C ASP A 83 -17.72 1.80 13.99
N LEU A 84 -17.08 2.97 14.16
CA LEU A 84 -17.05 4.03 13.15
C LEU A 84 -16.30 3.60 11.89
N LEU A 85 -15.14 2.95 12.05
CA LEU A 85 -14.32 2.47 10.94
C LEU A 85 -14.93 1.25 10.25
N GLU A 86 -15.66 0.39 10.95
CA GLU A 86 -16.45 -0.70 10.35
C GLU A 86 -17.61 -0.14 9.53
N SER A 87 -18.28 0.91 10.03
CA SER A 87 -19.37 1.60 9.31
C SER A 87 -18.87 2.40 8.10
N GLY A 88 -17.63 2.88 8.16
CA GLY A 88 -17.00 3.75 7.17
C GLY A 88 -17.35 5.21 7.38
N ILE A 89 -16.32 6.00 7.70
CA ILE A 89 -16.42 7.43 7.99
C ILE A 89 -16.30 8.20 6.68
N ARG A 90 -17.38 8.84 6.23
CA ARG A 90 -17.35 9.72 5.05
C ARG A 90 -16.88 11.12 5.44
N ILE A 91 -15.91 11.63 4.70
CA ILE A 91 -15.28 12.93 4.93
C ILE A 91 -15.22 13.67 3.60
N ASP A 92 -15.93 14.78 3.49
CA ASP A 92 -15.96 15.57 2.26
C ASP A 92 -14.82 16.61 2.20
N ASP A 93 -14.25 16.97 3.35
CA ASP A 93 -13.23 18.01 3.46
C ASP A 93 -11.84 17.43 3.74
N GLN A 94 -10.86 17.86 2.93
CA GLN A 94 -9.49 17.39 3.03
C GLN A 94 -8.85 17.74 4.38
N LYS A 95 -9.17 18.90 4.96
CA LYS A 95 -8.62 19.30 6.26
C LYS A 95 -9.16 18.40 7.36
N GLU A 96 -10.46 18.07 7.31
CA GLU A 96 -11.08 17.15 8.26
C GLU A 96 -10.44 15.76 8.21
N LEU A 97 -10.16 15.21 7.02
CA LEU A 97 -9.44 13.92 6.94
C LEU A 97 -8.06 14.04 7.57
N GLN A 98 -7.30 15.08 7.23
CA GLN A 98 -5.96 15.22 7.78
C GLN A 98 -5.99 15.31 9.31
N GLN A 99 -6.96 16.01 9.88
CA GLN A 99 -7.15 16.05 11.33
C GLN A 99 -7.46 14.66 11.90
N LEU A 100 -8.30 13.87 11.23
CA LEU A 100 -8.60 12.49 11.64
C LEU A 100 -7.36 11.60 11.58
N ILE A 101 -6.56 11.70 10.51
CA ILE A 101 -5.29 10.98 10.36
C ILE A 101 -4.34 11.35 11.48
N GLU A 102 -4.21 12.64 11.80
CA GLU A 102 -3.38 13.12 12.91
C GLU A 102 -3.87 12.61 14.26
N ASP A 103 -5.18 12.55 14.49
CA ASP A 103 -5.77 12.02 15.73
C ASP A 103 -5.41 10.55 15.97
N TYR A 104 -5.42 9.73 14.90
CA TYR A 104 -5.04 8.33 14.99
C TYR A 104 -3.51 8.09 15.01
N THR A 105 -2.71 8.98 14.42
CA THR A 105 -1.24 8.82 14.30
C THR A 105 -0.41 9.59 15.34
N GLY A 106 -1.05 10.48 16.10
CA GLY A 106 -0.43 11.42 17.03
C GLY A 106 -0.06 10.89 18.42
#